data_AF-A0A2G2C4Y5-F1
#
_entry.id   AF-A0A2G2C4Y5-F1
#
_cell.length_a   1.000
_cell.length_b   1.000
_cell.length_c   1.000
_cell.angle_alpha   90.00
_cell.angle_beta   90.00
_cell.angle_gamma   90.00
#
_symmetry.space_group_name_H-M   'P 1'
#
loop_
_entity.id
_entity.type
_entity.pdbx_description
1 polymer ?
#
loop_
_entity_poly.entity_id
_entity_poly.type
_entity_poly.pdbx_seq_one_letter_code
_entity_poly.pdbx_strand_id
1 'polypeptide(L)'
;MQTGPKNLITDVPGIRVGNAQNDVLKSGTTVLVGDEPFTASVHVMGGAPGTRETDLLAPDKMVAAIDALVLSGGSAYGLDACSGVADGLRRAGRGFRLGDATIPLVPGAILFDLLN
;
A
#
# COMPACT_ATOMS: atom_id res chain seq x y z
N MET A 1 10.73 8.52 -25.56
CA MET A 1 10.93 8.17 -24.13
C MET A 1 11.83 6.95 -24.09
N GLN A 2 12.85 6.92 -23.23
CA GLN A 2 13.63 5.70 -22.95
C GLN A 2 13.13 5.11 -21.63
N THR A 3 12.85 3.81 -21.61
CA THR A 3 12.42 3.09 -20.40
C THR A 3 13.63 2.75 -19.53
N GLY A 4 13.38 2.48 -18.25
CA GLY A 4 14.37 1.85 -17.38
C GLY A 4 14.75 0.44 -17.86
N PRO A 5 15.80 -0.16 -17.26
CA PRO A 5 16.36 -1.43 -17.72
C PRO A 5 15.40 -2.62 -17.60
N LYS A 6 14.49 -2.62 -16.62
CA LYS A 6 13.46 -3.68 -16.50
C LYS A 6 12.13 -3.24 -17.10
N ASN A 7 11.95 -1.94 -17.34
CA ASN A 7 10.67 -1.35 -17.68
C ASN A 7 9.59 -1.67 -16.62
N LEU A 8 9.98 -1.57 -15.34
CA LEU A 8 9.13 -1.87 -14.18
C LEU A 8 9.27 -0.74 -13.14
N ILE A 9 8.28 -0.63 -12.23
CA ILE A 9 8.36 0.32 -11.10
C ILE A 9 9.58 0.07 -10.20
N THR A 10 10.06 -1.17 -10.12
CA THR A 10 11.26 -1.57 -9.38
C THR A 10 12.57 -1.12 -10.04
N ASP A 11 12.52 -0.41 -11.18
CA ASP A 11 13.67 0.34 -11.68
C ASP A 11 13.98 1.56 -10.79
N VAL A 12 13.02 2.00 -9.97
CA VAL A 12 13.25 2.95 -8.88
C VAL A 12 13.95 2.22 -7.73
N PRO A 13 15.20 2.59 -7.36
CA PRO A 13 15.93 1.93 -6.30
C PRO A 13 15.18 1.98 -4.96
N GLY A 14 15.25 0.89 -4.19
CA GLY A 14 14.60 0.79 -2.89
C GLY A 14 13.11 0.45 -2.93
N ILE A 15 12.48 0.39 -4.12
CA ILE A 15 11.08 -0.06 -4.26
C ILE A 15 11.04 -1.56 -4.55
N ARG A 16 10.26 -2.28 -3.74
CA ARG A 16 9.95 -3.71 -3.92
C ARG A 16 8.44 -3.90 -4.10
N VAL A 17 8.07 -4.94 -4.84
CA VAL A 17 6.67 -5.34 -5.07
C VAL A 17 6.50 -6.80 -4.68
N GLY A 18 5.48 -7.09 -3.89
CA GLY A 18 5.05 -8.44 -3.53
C GLY A 18 3.62 -8.70 -3.97
N ASN A 19 3.31 -9.93 -4.37
CA ASN A 19 1.97 -10.34 -4.78
C ASN A 19 1.58 -11.62 -4.04
N ALA A 20 0.33 -11.70 -3.62
CA ALA A 20 -0.29 -12.93 -3.12
C ALA A 20 -1.69 -13.05 -3.75
N GLN A 21 -2.07 -14.24 -4.19
CA GLN A 21 -3.33 -14.45 -4.90
C GLN A 21 -3.99 -15.77 -4.51
N ASN A 22 -5.30 -15.84 -4.77
CA ASN A 22 -6.09 -17.06 -4.70
C ASN A 22 -6.70 -17.31 -6.08
N ASP A 23 -6.25 -18.37 -6.75
CA ASP A 23 -6.67 -18.70 -8.12
C ASP A 23 -8.13 -19.18 -8.22
N VAL A 24 -8.68 -19.74 -7.13
CA VAL A 24 -10.09 -20.18 -7.09
C VAL A 24 -11.02 -18.98 -6.97
N LEU A 25 -10.69 -18.03 -6.09
CA LEU A 25 -11.43 -16.78 -5.95
C LEU A 25 -11.14 -15.78 -7.09
N LYS A 26 -10.07 -16.03 -7.86
CA LYS A 26 -9.51 -15.11 -8.86
C LYS A 26 -9.30 -13.70 -8.29
N SER A 27 -8.77 -13.63 -7.08
CA SER A 27 -8.53 -12.38 -6.35
C SER A 27 -7.14 -12.40 -5.72
N GLY A 28 -6.66 -11.25 -5.28
CA GLY A 28 -5.34 -11.13 -4.68
C GLY A 28 -5.01 -9.73 -4.19
N THR A 29 -3.80 -9.60 -3.69
CA THR A 29 -3.24 -8.36 -3.14
C THR A 29 -1.85 -8.14 -3.71
N THR A 30 -1.59 -6.90 -4.13
CA THR A 30 -0.26 -6.39 -4.47
C THR A 30 0.16 -5.38 -3.41
N VAL A 31 1.39 -5.54 -2.92
CA VAL A 31 2.00 -4.63 -1.94
C VAL A 31 3.22 -4.00 -2.57
N LEU A 32 3.29 -2.67 -2.56
CA LEU A 32 4.50 -1.93 -2.83
C LEU A 32 5.13 -1.56 -1.48
N VAL A 33 6.40 -1.87 -1.28
CA VAL A 33 7.11 -1.63 -0.01
C VAL A 33 8.49 -1.02 -0.31
N GLY A 34 8.86 0.00 0.47
CA GLY A 34 10.19 0.60 0.41
C GLY A 34 11.21 -0.18 1.23
N ASP A 35 12.49 -0.06 0.87
CA ASP A 35 13.60 -0.40 1.77
C ASP A 35 13.64 0.55 2.97
N GLU A 36 13.34 1.82 2.71
CA GLU A 36 13.16 2.90 3.67
C GLU A 36 11.78 3.55 3.46
N PRO A 37 11.25 4.32 4.43
CA PRO A 37 10.03 5.09 4.23
C PRO A 37 10.15 6.06 3.05
N PHE A 38 9.10 6.17 2.24
CA PHE A 38 9.04 7.05 1.08
C PHE A 38 7.87 8.05 1.18
N THR A 39 8.07 9.24 0.65
CA THR A 39 7.02 10.26 0.54
C THR A 39 5.95 9.81 -0.44
N ALA A 40 4.69 9.95 -0.04
CA ALA A 40 3.54 9.55 -0.84
C ALA A 40 2.41 10.58 -0.73
N SER A 41 1.63 10.70 -1.81
CA SER A 41 0.37 11.43 -1.86
C SER A 41 -0.64 10.63 -2.66
N VAL A 42 -1.93 10.96 -2.55
CA VAL A 42 -3.00 10.24 -3.24
C VAL A 42 -3.99 11.21 -3.87
N HIS A 43 -4.50 10.84 -5.04
CA HIS A 43 -5.57 11.56 -5.72
C HIS A 43 -6.61 10.54 -6.21
N VAL A 44 -7.81 10.63 -5.65
CA VAL A 44 -8.90 9.69 -5.91
C VAL A 44 -9.90 10.33 -6.88
N MET A 45 -10.03 9.76 -8.07
CA MET A 45 -10.86 10.31 -9.14
C MET A 45 -12.18 9.55 -9.35
N GLY A 46 -12.30 8.32 -8.83
CA GLY A 46 -13.50 7.49 -8.98
C GLY A 46 -14.64 7.93 -8.07
N GLY A 47 -15.88 7.78 -8.54
CA GLY A 47 -17.09 8.19 -7.78
C GLY A 47 -17.53 7.24 -6.66
N ALA A 48 -16.98 6.02 -6.62
CA ALA A 48 -17.25 5.04 -5.57
C ALA A 48 -15.92 4.44 -5.07
N PRO A 49 -15.10 5.23 -4.35
CA PRO A 49 -13.80 4.77 -3.91
C PRO A 49 -13.91 3.80 -2.73
N GLY A 50 -12.97 2.87 -2.69
CA GLY A 50 -12.71 2.05 -1.52
C GLY A 50 -11.25 2.22 -1.13
N THR A 51 -11.01 2.89 -0.01
CA THR A 51 -9.67 3.27 0.41
C THR A 51 -9.51 3.16 1.92
N ARG A 52 -8.26 3.05 2.35
CA ARG A 52 -7.85 3.12 3.76
C ARG A 52 -6.71 4.10 3.89
N GLU A 53 -6.73 4.87 4.98
CA GLU A 53 -5.62 5.75 5.39
C GLU A 53 -5.18 6.74 4.29
N THR A 54 -6.11 7.21 3.45
CA THR A 54 -5.79 8.21 2.41
C THR A 54 -5.68 9.62 2.95
N ASP A 55 -6.41 9.96 4.02
CA ASP A 55 -6.40 11.32 4.58
C ASP A 55 -5.03 11.73 5.14
N LEU A 56 -4.24 10.76 5.67
CA LEU A 56 -2.89 11.04 6.18
C LEU A 56 -1.89 11.41 5.08
N LEU A 57 -2.20 11.09 3.82
CA LEU A 57 -1.37 11.38 2.66
C LEU A 57 -1.59 12.80 2.10
N ALA A 58 -2.49 13.58 2.70
CA ALA A 58 -2.64 14.98 2.33
C ALA A 58 -1.39 15.78 2.76
N PRO A 59 -0.85 16.67 1.91
CA PRO A 59 0.42 17.37 2.18
C PRO A 59 0.46 18.23 3.44
N ASP A 60 -0.71 18.58 3.99
CA ASP A 60 -0.86 19.36 5.21
C ASP A 60 -0.91 18.51 6.50
N LYS A 61 -0.79 17.18 6.38
CA LYS A 61 -0.79 16.27 7.54
C LYS A 61 0.62 15.98 8.04
N MET A 62 0.68 15.46 9.26
CA MET A 62 1.93 15.21 10.00
C MET A 62 2.78 14.08 9.40
N VAL A 63 2.17 13.13 8.68
CA VAL A 63 2.86 11.96 8.15
C VAL A 63 3.54 12.32 6.84
N ALA A 64 4.87 12.44 6.86
CA ALA A 64 5.66 12.81 5.68
C ALA A 64 6.03 11.63 4.77
N ALA A 65 6.01 10.41 5.30
CA ALA A 65 6.44 9.20 4.60
C ALA A 65 5.74 7.96 5.15
N ILE A 66 5.59 6.95 4.28
CA ILE A 66 5.02 5.64 4.59
C ILE A 66 5.99 4.54 4.17
N ASP A 67 5.83 3.34 4.75
CA ASP A 67 6.66 2.18 4.41
C ASP A 67 6.11 1.36 3.24
N ALA A 68 4.78 1.35 3.05
CA ALA A 68 4.11 0.50 2.07
C ALA A 68 2.76 1.06 1.59
N LEU A 69 2.35 0.62 0.39
CA LEU A 69 1.04 0.82 -0.21
C LEU A 69 0.42 -0.54 -0.57
N VAL A 70 -0.90 -0.64 -0.45
CA VAL A 70 -1.64 -1.88 -0.74
C VAL A 70 -2.69 -1.66 -1.82
N LEU A 71 -2.69 -2.53 -2.82
CA LEU A 71 -3.75 -2.67 -3.80
C LEU A 71 -4.37 -4.05 -3.64
N SER A 72 -5.68 -4.15 -3.43
CA SER A 72 -6.33 -5.44 -3.19
C SER A 72 -7.63 -5.61 -3.97
N GLY A 73 -7.89 -6.83 -4.41
CA GLY A 73 -9.24 -7.30 -4.70
C GLY A 73 -10.07 -7.45 -3.43
N GLY A 74 -11.30 -7.93 -3.58
CA GLY A 74 -12.24 -8.24 -2.50
C GLY A 74 -13.26 -7.15 -2.20
N SER A 75 -13.32 -6.06 -2.99
CA SER A 75 -14.09 -4.86 -2.65
C SER A 75 -13.79 -4.43 -1.20
N ALA A 76 -14.77 -3.90 -0.45
CA ALA A 76 -14.59 -3.36 0.90
C ALA A 76 -13.86 -4.33 1.85
N TYR A 77 -14.07 -5.64 1.71
CA TYR A 77 -13.38 -6.67 2.49
C TYR A 77 -11.86 -6.70 2.24
N GLY A 78 -11.44 -6.32 1.03
CA GLY A 78 -10.02 -6.23 0.65
C GLY A 78 -9.20 -5.22 1.46
N LEU A 79 -9.85 -4.27 2.14
CA LEU A 79 -9.15 -3.30 3.00
C LEU A 79 -8.45 -3.99 4.19
N ASP A 80 -8.88 -5.19 4.58
CA ASP A 80 -8.25 -6.00 5.63
C ASP A 80 -6.81 -6.42 5.25
N ALA A 81 -6.48 -6.49 3.96
CA ALA A 81 -5.12 -6.79 3.51
C ALA A 81 -4.09 -5.76 4.03
N CYS A 82 -4.51 -4.50 4.20
CA CYS A 82 -3.66 -3.46 4.78
C CYS A 82 -3.28 -3.78 6.23
N SER A 83 -4.16 -4.42 7.01
CA SER A 83 -3.87 -4.85 8.38
C SER A 83 -2.79 -5.92 8.41
N GLY A 84 -2.85 -6.89 7.50
CA GLY A 84 -1.81 -7.93 7.40
C GLY A 84 -0.42 -7.35 7.07
N VAL A 85 -0.37 -6.35 6.20
CA VAL A 85 0.88 -5.61 5.91
C VAL A 85 1.34 -4.80 7.10
N ALA A 86 0.43 -4.09 7.79
CA ALA A 86 0.75 -3.34 9.00
C ALA A 86 1.33 -4.26 10.10
N ASP A 87 0.77 -5.44 10.29
CA ASP A 87 1.30 -6.44 11.22
C ASP A 87 2.71 -6.93 10.83
N GLY A 88 2.95 -7.12 9.53
CA GLY A 88 4.28 -7.46 9.00
C GLY A 88 5.31 -6.38 9.28
N LEU A 89 4.97 -5.12 8.99
CA LEU A 89 5.82 -3.96 9.26
C LEU A 89 6.07 -3.78 10.77
N ARG A 90 5.04 -3.96 11.60
CA ARG A 90 5.16 -3.91 13.07
C ARG A 90 6.17 -4.93 13.58
N ARG A 91 6.08 -6.19 13.13
CA ARG A 91 7.04 -7.24 13.48
C ARG A 91 8.46 -6.92 13.01
N ALA A 92 8.60 -6.19 11.91
CA ALA A 92 9.89 -5.72 11.40
C ALA A 92 10.40 -4.43 12.08
N GLY A 93 9.67 -3.87 13.07
CA GLY A 93 10.03 -2.61 13.72
C GLY A 93 9.92 -1.38 12.82
N ARG A 94 9.08 -1.45 11.78
CA ARG A 94 8.88 -0.40 10.77
C ARG A 94 7.55 0.31 10.96
N GLY A 95 7.54 1.62 10.72
CA GLY A 95 6.37 2.47 10.84
C GLY A 95 6.73 3.89 11.30
N PHE A 96 5.70 4.73 11.38
CA PHE A 96 5.80 6.08 11.92
C PHE A 96 6.15 6.03 13.41
N ARG A 97 7.18 6.80 13.82
CA ARG A 97 7.65 6.86 15.21
C ARG A 97 7.01 8.01 15.95
N LEU A 98 6.38 7.72 17.09
CA LEU A 98 5.83 8.70 18.01
C LEU A 98 6.30 8.37 19.44
N GLY A 99 7.35 9.05 19.89
CA GLY A 99 8.07 8.65 21.11
C GLY A 99 8.59 7.22 20.96
N ASP A 100 8.26 6.36 21.93
CA ASP A 100 8.64 4.94 21.93
C ASP A 100 7.67 4.05 21.12
N ALA A 101 6.58 4.61 20.59
CA ALA A 101 5.62 3.86 19.79
C ALA A 101 6.03 3.81 18.31
N THR A 102 5.95 2.63 17.71
CA THR A 102 6.04 2.42 16.26
C THR A 102 4.65 2.08 15.71
N ILE A 103 4.17 2.92 14.79
CA ILE A 103 2.81 2.87 14.24
C ILE A 103 2.94 2.62 12.72
N PRO A 104 2.73 1.39 12.24
CA PRO A 104 2.69 1.12 10.81
C PRO A 104 1.48 1.81 10.19
N LEU A 105 1.73 2.66 9.19
CA LEU A 105 0.70 3.33 8.41
C LEU A 105 0.74 2.74 7.01
N VAL A 106 -0.39 2.16 6.59
CA VAL A 106 -0.47 1.38 5.35
C VAL A 106 -1.70 1.83 4.56
N PRO A 107 -1.56 2.90 3.76
CA PRO A 107 -2.59 3.33 2.85
C PRO A 107 -2.84 2.27 1.78
N GLY A 108 -4.09 2.15 1.38
CA GLY A 108 -4.46 1.20 0.35
C GLY A 108 -5.73 1.57 -0.40
N ALA A 109 -5.89 0.92 -1.54
CA ALA A 109 -7.07 1.03 -2.39
C ALA A 109 -7.51 -0.37 -2.84
N ILE A 110 -8.80 -0.50 -3.07
CA ILE A 110 -9.42 -1.77 -3.46
C ILE A 110 -10.11 -1.68 -4.82
N LEU A 111 -10.31 -2.84 -5.43
CA LEU A 111 -11.17 -3.02 -6.59
C LEU A 111 -12.26 -4.06 -6.31
N PHE A 112 -13.33 -4.02 -7.11
CA PHE A 112 -14.41 -4.99 -7.04
C PHE A 112 -14.11 -6.18 -7.95
N ASP A 113 -14.10 -7.39 -7.37
CA ASP A 113 -13.85 -8.64 -8.08
C ASP A 113 -14.61 -9.82 -7.44
N LEU A 114 -15.66 -9.54 -6.66
CA LEU A 114 -16.43 -10.53 -5.90
C LEU A 114 -17.28 -11.48 -6.77
N LEU A 115 -17.35 -11.24 -8.08
CA LEU A 115 -18.20 -11.97 -9.04
C LEU A 115 -17.38 -12.64 -10.16
N ASN A 116 -16.11 -12.96 -9.89
CA ASN A 116 -15.17 -13.54 -10.85
C ASN A 116 -15.40 -15.02 -11.19
#